data_AF-A0A835GZX6-F1
#
_entry.id   AF-A0A835GZX6-F1
#
_cell.length_a   1.000
_cell.length_b   1.000
_cell.length_c   1.000
_cell.angle_alpha   90.00
_cell.angle_beta   90.00
_cell.angle_gamma   90.00
#
_symmetry.space_group_name_H-M   'P 1'
#
loop_
_entity.id
_entity.type
_entity.pdbx_description
1 polymer ?
#
loop_
_entity_poly.entity_id
_entity_poly.type
_entity_poly.pdbx_seq_one_letter_code
_entity_poly.pdbx_strand_id
1 'polypeptide(L)'
;MLKCLRKVEIKYFGGSGSELDLVRFLLGNGSVMKEMDITYSTTQAKADKATLTFLNDMVLAFTKVSPDVAISFSWNRFCRDYAQIYIAC
;
A
#
# COMPACT_ATOMS: atom_id res chain seq x y z
N MET A 1 -15.79 -3.29 10.46
CA MET A 1 -15.56 -1.83 10.54
C MET A 1 -14.25 -1.59 11.29
N LEU A 2 -13.21 -1.14 10.59
CA LEU A 2 -11.84 -1.02 11.12
C LEU A 2 -11.67 0.30 11.90
N LYS A 3 -12.44 0.47 13.00
CA LYS A 3 -12.64 1.75 13.70
C LYS A 3 -11.42 2.31 14.45
N CYS A 4 -10.35 1.53 14.58
CA CYS A 4 -9.14 1.96 15.29
C CYS A 4 -7.93 2.06 14.36
N LEU A 5 -8.08 1.68 13.09
CA LEU A 5 -6.96 1.47 12.20
C LEU A 5 -6.42 2.81 11.69
N ARG A 6 -5.44 3.40 12.40
CA ARG A 6 -4.90 4.74 12.08
C ARG A 6 -3.79 4.69 11.05
N LYS A 7 -2.95 3.65 11.14
CA LYS A 7 -1.77 3.48 10.30
C LYS A 7 -1.69 2.05 9.78
N VAL A 8 -1.44 1.94 8.48
CA VAL A 8 -1.18 0.67 7.79
C VAL A 8 0.20 0.73 7.16
N GLU A 9 0.98 -0.32 7.36
CA GLU A 9 2.23 -0.52 6.65
C GLU A 9 2.13 -1.82 5.83
N ILE A 10 2.29 -1.71 4.50
CA ILE A 10 2.33 -2.84 3.58
C ILE A 10 3.77 -3.02 3.13
N LYS A 11 4.42 -4.10 3.59
CA LYS A 11 5.78 -4.44 3.18
C LYS A 11 5.78 -5.42 2.02
N TYR A 12 6.76 -5.26 1.15
CA TYR A 12 7.03 -6.13 -0.01
C TYR A 12 5.89 -6.18 -1.03
N PHE A 13 5.25 -5.03 -1.27
CA PHE A 13 4.17 -4.91 -2.24
C PHE A 13 4.66 -5.32 -3.64
N GLY A 14 4.00 -6.34 -4.19
CA GLY A 14 4.28 -6.93 -5.49
C GLY A 14 3.31 -6.52 -6.58
N GLY A 15 2.39 -5.58 -6.31
CA GLY A 15 1.44 -5.05 -7.29
C GLY A 15 0.48 -6.08 -7.90
N SER A 16 0.34 -7.25 -7.28
CA SER A 16 -0.61 -8.26 -7.73
C SER A 16 -2.05 -7.77 -7.56
N GLY A 17 -2.98 -8.31 -8.34
CA GLY A 17 -4.40 -7.94 -8.26
C GLY A 17 -4.96 -8.08 -6.84
N SER A 18 -4.61 -9.17 -6.14
CA SER A 18 -5.02 -9.40 -4.76
C SER A 18 -4.48 -8.37 -3.77
N GLU A 19 -3.26 -7.87 -3.97
CA GLU A 19 -2.69 -6.81 -3.12
C GLU A 19 -3.35 -5.46 -3.39
N LEU A 20 -3.70 -5.17 -4.64
CA LEU A 20 -4.45 -3.96 -5.01
C LEU A 20 -5.88 -3.98 -4.44
N ASP A 21 -6.55 -5.13 -4.48
CA ASP A 21 -7.86 -5.31 -3.88
C ASP A 21 -7.81 -5.14 -2.36
N LEU A 22 -6.74 -5.58 -1.71
CA LEU A 22 -6.50 -5.35 -0.29
C LEU A 22 -6.34 -3.86 0.01
N VAL A 23 -5.53 -3.13 -0.75
CA VAL A 23 -5.35 -1.67 -0.60
C VAL A 23 -6.69 -0.96 -0.75
N ARG A 24 -7.46 -1.31 -1.79
CA ARG A 24 -8.79 -0.76 -2.03
C ARG A 24 -9.75 -1.05 -0.88
N PHE A 25 -9.74 -2.28 -0.35
CA PHE A 25 -10.56 -2.66 0.79
C PHE A 25 -10.20 -1.86 2.04
N LEU A 26 -8.91 -1.70 2.34
CA LEU A 26 -8.42 -0.94 3.50
C LEU A 26 -8.79 0.54 3.39
N LEU A 27 -8.58 1.16 2.23
CA LEU A 27 -8.98 2.55 1.98
C LEU A 27 -10.49 2.72 2.11
N GLY A 28 -11.30 1.81 1.56
CA GLY A 28 -12.76 1.91 1.61
C GLY A 28 -13.38 1.61 2.99
N ASN A 29 -12.69 0.86 3.86
CA ASN A 29 -13.22 0.44 5.17
C ASN A 29 -12.52 1.09 6.37
N GLY A 30 -11.39 1.75 6.17
CA GLY A 30 -10.59 2.44 7.18
C GLY A 30 -11.01 3.90 7.34
N SER A 31 -12.23 4.15 7.85
CA SER A 31 -12.78 5.51 8.01
C SER A 31 -11.99 6.43 8.95
N VAL A 32 -11.03 5.87 9.71
CA VAL A 32 -10.17 6.59 10.65
C VAL A 32 -8.68 6.51 10.26
N MET A 33 -8.39 5.87 9.14
CA MET A 33 -7.02 5.70 8.65
C MET A 33 -6.49 7.06 8.20
N LYS A 34 -5.26 7.37 8.60
CA LYS A 34 -4.58 8.62 8.26
C LYS A 34 -3.32 8.39 7.43
N GLU A 35 -2.70 7.24 7.62
CA GLU A 35 -1.41 6.93 7.00
C GLU A 35 -1.42 5.52 6.43
N MET A 36 -0.93 5.39 5.20
CA MET A 36 -0.63 4.12 4.56
C MET A 36 0.77 4.17 3.95
N ASP A 37 1.66 3.33 4.44
CA ASP A 37 3.03 3.23 3.95
C ASP A 37 3.16 1.95 3.12
N ILE A 38 3.42 2.10 1.82
CA ILE A 38 3.59 0.99 0.88
C ILE A 38 5.07 0.87 0.52
N THR A 39 5.63 -0.30 0.78
CA THR A 39 7.03 -0.59 0.48
C THR A 39 7.10 -1.66 -0.61
N TYR A 40 7.62 -1.32 -1.78
CA TYR A 40 7.74 -2.24 -2.91
C TYR A 40 8.76 -3.36 -2.62
N SER A 41 8.44 -4.57 -3.09
CA SER A 41 9.40 -5.68 -3.08
C SER A 41 10.55 -5.43 -4.08
N THR A 42 11.74 -5.90 -3.72
CA THR A 42 12.97 -5.85 -4.55
C THR A 42 12.84 -6.59 -5.87
N THR A 43 11.97 -7.59 -5.97
CA THR A 43 11.65 -8.26 -7.25
C THR A 43 11.01 -7.28 -8.24
N GLN A 44 10.25 -6.30 -7.74
CA GLN A 44 9.78 -5.15 -8.51
C GLN A 44 10.76 -3.96 -8.55
N ALA A 45 11.86 -3.95 -7.80
CA ALA A 45 12.91 -2.96 -8.03
C ALA A 45 13.65 -3.18 -9.37
N LYS A 46 13.47 -4.36 -10.00
CA LYS A 46 13.79 -4.59 -11.41
C LYS A 46 12.66 -4.20 -12.36
N ALA A 47 11.47 -3.90 -11.85
CA ALA A 47 10.38 -3.40 -12.68
C ALA A 47 10.73 -2.00 -13.15
N ASP A 48 10.44 -1.77 -14.42
CA ASP A 48 10.67 -0.55 -15.13
C ASP A 48 9.98 0.60 -14.37
N LYS A 49 10.59 1.79 -14.36
CA LYS A 49 10.01 3.00 -13.75
C LYS A 49 8.54 3.21 -14.16
N ALA A 50 8.18 2.82 -15.39
CA ALA A 50 6.82 2.87 -15.92
C ALA A 50 5.82 2.00 -15.14
N THR A 51 6.19 0.76 -14.80
CA THR A 51 5.35 -0.17 -14.02
C THR A 51 5.06 0.39 -12.63
N LEU A 52 6.07 1.05 -12.05
CA LEU A 52 5.99 1.61 -10.71
C LEU A 52 5.14 2.89 -10.69
N THR A 53 5.29 3.73 -11.71
CA THR A 53 4.38 4.87 -11.93
C THR A 53 2.94 4.38 -12.10
N PHE A 54 2.70 3.33 -12.91
CA PHE A 54 1.37 2.77 -13.09
C PHE A 54 0.75 2.25 -11.79
N LEU A 55 1.52 1.54 -10.96
CA LEU A 55 1.05 1.05 -9.66
C LEU A 55 0.75 2.20 -8.69
N ASN A 56 1.63 3.21 -8.62
CA ASN A 56 1.39 4.41 -7.82
C ASN A 56 0.09 5.10 -8.25
N ASP A 57 -0.12 5.29 -9.55
CA ASP A 57 -1.31 5.96 -10.09
C ASP A 57 -2.59 5.19 -9.75
N MET A 58 -2.56 3.85 -9.81
CA MET A 58 -3.72 3.03 -9.39
C MET A 58 -4.01 3.16 -7.90
N VAL A 59 -2.98 3.08 -7.05
CA VAL A 59 -3.15 3.22 -5.60
C VAL A 59 -3.67 4.62 -5.25
N LEU A 60 -3.13 5.67 -5.88
CA LEU A 60 -3.60 7.04 -5.71
C LEU A 60 -5.01 7.24 -6.26
N ALA A 61 -5.45 6.49 -7.27
CA ALA A 61 -6.84 6.55 -7.71
C ALA A 61 -7.80 6.05 -6.62
N PHE A 62 -7.36 5.14 -5.74
CA PHE A 62 -8.16 4.67 -4.61
C PHE A 62 -8.25 5.70 -3.48
N THR A 63 -7.33 6.67 -3.34
CA THR A 63 -7.48 7.73 -2.33
C THR A 63 -8.67 8.65 -2.60
N LYS A 64 -9.24 8.63 -3.82
CA LYS A 64 -10.50 9.34 -4.11
C LYS A 64 -11.65 8.92 -3.20
N VAL A 65 -11.65 7.69 -2.68
CA VAL A 65 -12.68 7.24 -1.72
C VAL A 65 -12.36 7.62 -0.28
N SER A 66 -11.10 7.99 0.01
CA SER A 66 -10.59 8.32 1.34
C SER A 66 -9.51 9.41 1.24
N PRO A 67 -9.91 10.67 0.99
CA PRO A 67 -8.99 11.78 0.74
C PRO A 67 -8.12 12.15 1.95
N ASP A 68 -8.53 11.73 3.14
CA ASP A 68 -7.83 12.03 4.40
C ASP A 68 -6.63 11.10 4.68
N VAL A 69 -6.41 10.09 3.82
CA VAL A 69 -5.30 9.13 3.97
C VAL A 69 -4.08 9.63 3.20
N ALA A 70 -2.99 9.89 3.91
CA ALA A 70 -1.67 10.08 3.32
C ALA A 70 -1.07 8.73 2.92
N ILE A 71 -0.72 8.57 1.64
CA ILE A 71 -0.03 7.38 1.15
C ILE A 71 1.43 7.71 0.85
N SER A 72 2.35 6.96 1.43
CA SER A 72 3.79 7.06 1.18
C SER A 72 4.28 5.81 0.44
N PHE A 73 5.15 5.99 -0.55
CA PHE A 73 5.77 4.89 -1.29
C PHE A 73 7.26 4.81 -1.00
N SER A 74 7.76 3.63 -0.65
CA SER A 74 9.18 3.39 -0.39
C SER A 74 9.68 2.09 -1.01
N TRP A 75 11.00 1.91 -1.00
CA TRP A 75 11.68 0.79 -1.63
C TRP A 75 12.51 0.09 -0.58
N ASN A 76 12.28 -1.20 -0.36
CA ASN A 76 13.17 -1.99 0.48
C ASN A 76 14.31 -2.54 -0.39
N ARG A 77 15.56 -2.44 0.08
CA ARG A 77 16.71 -3.14 -0.54
C ARG A 77 16.97 -4.52 0.09
N PHE A 78 16.34 -4.82 1.23
CA PHE A 78 16.55 -6.06 1.96
C PHE A 78 15.40 -7.04 1.72
N CYS A 79 15.67 -8.12 0.98
CA CYS A 79 14.76 -9.26 0.83
C CYS A 79 14.66 -10.03 2.16
N ARG A 80 13.46 -10.15 2.74
CA ARG A 80 13.01 -11.37 3.41
C ARG A 80 11.63 -11.69 2.84
N ASP A 81 11.45 -12.92 2.38
CA ASP A 81 10.38 -13.35 1.47
C ASP A 81 8.96 -13.47 2.09
N TYR A 82 8.51 -12.46 2.85
CA TYR A 82 7.16 -12.46 3.43
C TYR A 82 6.56 -11.06 3.46
N ALA A 83 5.42 -10.86 2.78
CA ALA A 83 4.60 -9.65 2.92
C ALA A 83 4.15 -9.52 4.39
N GLN A 84 4.59 -8.48 5.08
CA GLN A 84 4.21 -8.19 6.45
C GLN A 84 3.30 -6.96 6.45
N ILE A 85 2.08 -7.14 6.95
CA ILE A 85 1.12 -6.06 7.14
C ILE A 85 1.16 -5.70 8.63
N TYR A 86 1.63 -4.49 8.94
CA TYR A 86 1.55 -3.97 10.30
C TYR A 86 0.33 -3.05 10.41
N ILE A 87 -0.50 -3.31 11.41
CA ILE A 87 -1.68 -2.52 11.73
C ILE A 87 -1.46 -1.96 13.13
N ALA A 88 -1.35 -0.64 13.23
CA ALA A 88 -1.32 0.05 14.51
C ALA A 88 -2.71 0.68 14.79
N CYS A 89 -3.27 0.34 15.95
CA CYS A 89 -4.55 0.87 16.45
C CYS A 89 -4.33 2.07 17.36
#